data_AF-F2CQ24-F1
#
_entry.id   AF-F2CQ24-F1
#
_cell.length_a   1.000
_cell.length_b   1.000
_cell.length_c   1.000
_cell.angle_alpha   90.00
_cell.angle_beta   90.00
_cell.angle_gamma   90.00
#
_symmetry.space_group_name_H-M   'P 1'
#
loop_
_entity.id
_entity.type
_entity.pdbx_description
1 polymer ?
#
loop_
_entity_poly.entity_id
_entity_poly.type
_entity_poly.pdbx_seq_one_letter_code
_entity_poly.pdbx_strand_id
1 'polypeptide(L)'
;HSLRDAKLSLKEIDEVILVGGSTRIPAVQDLVKKMTGKAPNVTVNPDEVVALGAAVQAGVLSGDVSDIVLLDVTPLSLGLETLGGVMTKIIPRNTTLPTSKSEVFSTAADGQTSVEINVLQGEREFVRDNKSLGSFRLDGIPPAPRGVPQIEVKFDIDANGILSVAAVDKGTGKKQDITITGASTLPKDEVEKMVEEAEKFAAEDKEKRDAIDTKNQAESVIYQTEKQLKELGDKVPGDVKEKVEGKLKELQDAVAGGSTETIKDALAALNQEVMQLGQSLYQQQGSGPTPGAGADGTADSAGPSEKTGDGGDVIDADFTDSN
;
A
#
# COMPACT_ATOMS: atom_id res chain seq x y z
N HIS A 1 0.74 -21.99 -26.25
CA HIS A 1 0.73 -23.14 -25.34
C HIS A 1 -0.53 -23.14 -24.48
N SER A 2 -0.91 -22.00 -23.88
CA SER A 2 -2.09 -21.86 -23.03
C SER A 2 -3.41 -22.38 -23.63
N LEU A 3 -3.72 -22.07 -24.91
CA LEU A 3 -4.92 -22.61 -25.57
C LEU A 3 -4.92 -24.13 -25.71
N ARG A 4 -3.75 -24.73 -25.98
CA ARG A 4 -3.62 -26.19 -26.06
C ARG A 4 -3.81 -26.83 -24.68
N ASP A 5 -3.29 -26.19 -23.63
CA ASP A 5 -3.45 -26.64 -22.25
C ASP A 5 -4.91 -26.54 -21.78
N ALA A 6 -5.61 -25.47 -22.19
CA ALA A 6 -7.04 -25.30 -21.99
C ALA A 6 -7.92 -26.19 -22.89
N LYS A 7 -7.31 -26.88 -23.87
CA LYS A 7 -8.00 -27.66 -24.92
C LYS A 7 -9.01 -26.84 -25.73
N LEU A 8 -8.71 -25.57 -25.96
CA LEU A 8 -9.53 -24.64 -26.73
C LEU A 8 -8.83 -24.21 -28.02
N SER A 9 -9.62 -23.87 -29.01
CA SER A 9 -9.21 -23.20 -30.23
C SER A 9 -9.42 -21.68 -30.13
N LEU A 10 -8.75 -20.93 -31.00
CA LEU A 10 -8.91 -19.46 -31.06
C LEU A 10 -10.35 -19.00 -31.35
N LYS A 11 -11.16 -19.86 -31.97
CA LYS A 11 -12.55 -19.56 -32.32
C LYS A 11 -13.49 -19.62 -31.11
N GLU A 12 -13.09 -20.36 -30.07
CA GLU A 12 -13.86 -20.54 -28.83
C GLU A 12 -13.60 -19.44 -27.81
N ILE A 13 -12.67 -18.52 -28.10
CA ILE A 13 -12.44 -17.34 -27.25
C ILE A 13 -13.52 -16.32 -27.56
N ASP A 14 -14.35 -15.92 -26.60
CA ASP A 14 -15.40 -14.92 -26.79
C ASP A 14 -14.86 -13.48 -26.85
N GLU A 15 -13.99 -13.12 -25.91
CA GLU A 15 -13.41 -11.79 -25.79
C GLU A 15 -11.89 -11.83 -25.61
N VAL A 16 -11.24 -10.74 -26.01
CA VAL A 16 -9.79 -10.55 -25.83
C VAL A 16 -9.58 -9.28 -25.03
N ILE A 17 -9.04 -9.40 -23.83
CA ILE A 17 -8.74 -8.26 -22.95
C ILE A 17 -7.24 -8.02 -22.96
N LEU A 18 -6.83 -6.77 -23.16
CA LEU A 18 -5.43 -6.34 -23.13
C LEU A 18 -5.16 -5.57 -21.83
N VAL A 19 -4.13 -5.97 -21.10
CA VAL A 19 -3.78 -5.40 -19.80
C VAL A 19 -2.31 -4.97 -19.80
N GLY A 20 -2.02 -3.81 -19.22
CA GLY A 20 -0.69 -3.20 -19.10
C GLY A 20 -0.32 -2.25 -20.24
N GLY A 21 0.40 -1.18 -19.92
CA GLY A 21 0.69 -0.07 -20.86
C GLY A 21 1.39 -0.47 -22.16
N SER A 22 2.20 -1.53 -22.16
CA SER A 22 2.85 -2.03 -23.39
C SER A 22 1.86 -2.53 -24.45
N THR A 23 0.64 -2.90 -24.06
CA THR A 23 -0.42 -3.32 -24.99
C THR A 23 -1.03 -2.16 -25.79
N ARG A 24 -0.67 -0.90 -25.47
CA ARG A 24 -1.08 0.29 -26.23
C ARG A 24 -0.33 0.43 -27.56
N ILE A 25 0.73 -0.33 -27.79
CA ILE A 25 1.49 -0.31 -29.04
C ILE A 25 0.61 -0.86 -30.18
N PRO A 26 0.37 -0.11 -31.28
CA PRO A 26 -0.50 -0.54 -32.38
C PRO A 26 -0.13 -1.90 -32.96
N ALA A 27 1.18 -2.16 -33.14
CA ALA A 27 1.68 -3.43 -33.65
C ALA A 27 1.31 -4.64 -32.77
N VAL A 28 1.20 -4.45 -31.44
CA VAL A 28 0.76 -5.51 -30.52
C VAL A 28 -0.73 -5.79 -30.69
N GLN A 29 -1.54 -4.73 -30.77
CA GLN A 29 -2.99 -4.85 -30.97
C GLN A 29 -3.33 -5.50 -32.31
N ASP A 30 -2.64 -5.09 -33.38
CA ASP A 30 -2.80 -5.65 -34.71
C ASP A 30 -2.38 -7.13 -34.76
N LEU A 31 -1.27 -7.48 -34.09
CA LEU A 31 -0.83 -8.87 -34.01
C LEU A 31 -1.87 -9.74 -33.31
N VAL A 32 -2.38 -9.30 -32.15
CA VAL A 32 -3.40 -10.03 -31.39
C VAL A 32 -4.67 -10.17 -32.23
N LYS A 33 -5.13 -9.09 -32.86
CA LYS A 33 -6.30 -9.11 -33.75
C LYS A 33 -6.11 -10.06 -34.94
N LYS A 34 -4.91 -10.11 -35.53
CA LYS A 34 -4.58 -11.05 -36.62
C LYS A 34 -4.57 -12.50 -36.14
N MET A 35 -4.12 -12.76 -34.91
CA MET A 35 -4.08 -14.09 -34.33
C MET A 35 -5.45 -14.60 -33.91
N THR A 36 -6.26 -13.78 -33.23
CA THR A 36 -7.55 -14.19 -32.67
C THR A 36 -8.72 -13.95 -33.63
N GLY A 37 -8.55 -13.08 -34.63
CA GLY A 37 -9.63 -12.60 -35.48
C GLY A 37 -10.60 -11.64 -34.79
N LYS A 38 -10.32 -11.26 -33.52
CA LYS A 38 -11.20 -10.45 -32.68
C LYS A 38 -10.54 -9.12 -32.33
N ALA A 39 -11.35 -8.06 -32.31
CA ALA A 39 -10.90 -6.78 -31.79
C ALA A 39 -10.75 -6.88 -30.26
N PRO A 40 -9.65 -6.40 -29.67
CA PRO A 40 -9.52 -6.31 -28.22
C PRO A 40 -10.65 -5.48 -27.60
N ASN A 41 -11.15 -5.93 -26.45
CA ASN A 41 -12.09 -5.19 -25.63
C ASN A 41 -11.37 -4.00 -24.98
N VAL A 42 -11.89 -2.79 -25.22
CA VAL A 42 -11.36 -1.52 -24.71
C VAL A 42 -12.24 -0.91 -23.61
N THR A 43 -13.25 -1.64 -23.15
CA THR A 43 -14.15 -1.22 -22.06
C THR A 43 -13.43 -1.21 -20.71
N VAL A 44 -12.30 -1.91 -20.62
CA VAL A 44 -11.50 -2.08 -19.42
C VAL A 44 -10.26 -1.20 -19.51
N ASN A 45 -10.00 -0.40 -18.48
CA ASN A 45 -8.79 0.40 -18.41
C ASN A 45 -7.57 -0.52 -18.15
N PRO A 46 -6.59 -0.60 -19.08
CA PRO A 46 -5.47 -1.52 -18.97
C PRO A 46 -4.50 -1.20 -17.83
N ASP A 47 -4.56 0.02 -17.28
CA ASP A 47 -3.66 0.47 -16.21
C ASP A 47 -4.27 0.26 -14.81
N GLU A 48 -5.60 0.21 -14.70
CA GLU A 48 -6.32 0.14 -13.41
C GLU A 48 -6.95 -1.22 -13.14
N VAL A 49 -7.24 -2.03 -14.17
CA VAL A 49 -7.99 -3.29 -14.03
C VAL A 49 -7.39 -4.25 -13.02
N VAL A 50 -6.05 -4.31 -12.93
CA VAL A 50 -5.37 -5.18 -11.96
C VAL A 50 -5.64 -4.71 -10.53
N ALA A 51 -5.57 -3.40 -10.28
CA ALA A 51 -5.84 -2.81 -8.97
C ALA A 51 -7.33 -2.97 -8.59
N LEU A 52 -8.24 -2.77 -9.53
CA LEU A 52 -9.68 -2.99 -9.33
C LEU A 52 -9.98 -4.47 -9.03
N GLY A 53 -9.36 -5.40 -9.75
CA GLY A 53 -9.48 -6.83 -9.48
C GLY A 53 -8.95 -7.22 -8.09
N ALA A 54 -7.84 -6.62 -7.67
CA ALA A 54 -7.29 -6.81 -6.32
C ALA A 54 -8.24 -6.26 -5.24
N ALA A 55 -8.87 -5.10 -5.47
CA ALA A 55 -9.87 -4.54 -4.56
C ALA A 55 -11.12 -5.44 -4.45
N VAL A 56 -11.60 -6.00 -5.56
CA VAL A 56 -12.70 -6.99 -5.55
C VAL A 56 -12.30 -8.23 -4.75
N GLN A 57 -11.08 -8.74 -4.95
CA GLN A 57 -10.58 -9.88 -4.18
C GLN A 57 -10.51 -9.58 -2.68
N ALA A 58 -10.10 -8.36 -2.30
CA ALA A 58 -10.12 -7.92 -0.90
C ALA A 58 -11.54 -7.89 -0.35
N GLY A 59 -12.52 -7.39 -1.12
CA GLY A 59 -13.94 -7.41 -0.75
C GLY A 59 -14.53 -8.82 -0.61
N VAL A 60 -14.07 -9.78 -1.41
CA VAL A 60 -14.45 -11.20 -1.25
C VAL A 60 -13.86 -11.78 0.05
N LEU A 61 -12.62 -11.42 0.39
CA LEU A 61 -11.97 -11.88 1.62
C LEU A 61 -12.55 -11.24 2.89
N SER A 62 -12.99 -9.98 2.82
CA SER A 62 -13.69 -9.30 3.93
C SER A 62 -15.14 -9.76 4.08
N GLY A 63 -15.71 -10.38 3.04
CA GLY A 63 -17.10 -10.82 3.01
C GLY A 63 -18.09 -9.76 2.53
N ASP A 64 -17.62 -8.58 2.12
CA ASP A 64 -18.45 -7.49 1.58
C ASP A 64 -18.98 -7.82 0.17
N VAL A 65 -18.28 -8.70 -0.55
CA VAL A 65 -18.67 -9.17 -1.89
C VAL A 65 -19.04 -10.66 -1.81
N SER A 66 -20.34 -10.95 -1.96
CA SER A 66 -20.86 -12.32 -2.05
C SER A 66 -20.92 -12.82 -3.50
N ASP A 67 -21.07 -14.14 -3.66
CA ASP A 67 -21.38 -14.81 -4.94
C ASP A 67 -20.27 -14.82 -6.01
N ILE A 68 -19.03 -14.53 -5.63
CA ILE A 68 -17.86 -14.72 -6.49
C ILE A 68 -17.02 -15.88 -5.95
N VAL A 69 -16.81 -16.91 -6.79
CA VAL A 69 -15.87 -18.01 -6.51
C VAL A 69 -14.73 -17.92 -7.50
N LEU A 70 -13.53 -17.62 -6.99
CA LEU A 70 -12.30 -17.62 -7.76
C LEU A 70 -11.60 -18.98 -7.60
N LEU A 71 -11.29 -19.62 -8.73
CA LEU A 71 -10.47 -20.83 -8.79
C LEU A 71 -9.23 -20.52 -9.60
N ASP A 72 -8.10 -20.37 -8.93
CA ASP A 72 -6.81 -20.17 -9.59
C ASP A 72 -6.11 -21.51 -9.85
N VAL A 73 -5.01 -21.49 -10.59
CA VAL A 73 -4.23 -22.67 -10.95
C VAL A 73 -2.73 -22.45 -10.72
N THR A 74 -1.99 -23.51 -10.40
CA THR A 74 -0.52 -23.43 -10.34
C THR A 74 0.07 -23.33 -11.77
N PRO A 75 0.93 -22.34 -12.09
CA PRO A 75 1.37 -22.11 -13.47
C PRO A 75 2.43 -23.10 -13.98
N LEU A 76 3.12 -23.80 -13.07
CA LEU A 76 4.20 -24.73 -13.38
C LEU A 76 4.03 -26.02 -12.58
N SER A 77 4.47 -27.13 -13.16
CA SER A 77 4.44 -28.41 -12.45
C SER A 77 5.38 -28.38 -11.26
N LEU A 78 4.91 -28.94 -10.15
CA LEU A 78 5.70 -29.17 -8.95
C LEU A 78 6.04 -30.64 -8.82
N GLY A 79 7.26 -30.90 -8.39
CA GLY A 79 7.78 -32.24 -8.32
C GLY A 79 8.96 -32.36 -7.39
N LEU A 80 9.56 -33.54 -7.39
CA LEU A 80 10.78 -33.83 -6.65
C LEU A 80 11.80 -34.58 -7.51
N GLU A 81 13.05 -34.50 -7.07
CA GLU A 81 14.17 -35.24 -7.64
C GLU A 81 14.07 -36.74 -7.31
N THR A 82 14.15 -37.58 -8.35
CA THR A 82 14.27 -39.03 -8.20
C THR A 82 15.60 -39.54 -8.77
N LEU A 83 15.88 -40.83 -8.52
CA LEU A 83 17.14 -41.46 -8.92
C LEU A 83 17.43 -41.23 -10.42
N GLY A 84 18.64 -40.78 -10.73
CA GLY A 84 19.05 -40.45 -12.09
C GLY A 84 18.98 -38.96 -12.43
N GLY A 85 18.66 -38.10 -11.45
CA GLY A 85 18.64 -36.65 -11.64
C GLY A 85 17.45 -36.19 -12.52
N VAL A 86 16.36 -36.95 -12.47
CA VAL A 86 15.12 -36.67 -13.20
C VAL A 86 14.05 -36.13 -12.25
N MET A 87 13.23 -35.21 -12.76
CA MET A 87 12.12 -34.63 -12.01
C MET A 87 10.88 -35.50 -12.18
N THR A 88 10.34 -36.00 -11.07
CA THR A 88 9.03 -36.63 -11.03
C THR A 88 7.98 -35.59 -10.66
N LYS A 89 7.04 -35.32 -11.58
CA LYS A 89 5.97 -34.34 -11.40
C LYS A 89 4.85 -34.94 -10.54
N ILE A 90 4.51 -34.26 -9.45
CA ILE A 90 3.47 -34.68 -8.50
C ILE A 90 2.19 -33.88 -8.73
N ILE A 91 2.33 -32.55 -8.89
CA ILE A 91 1.23 -31.64 -9.21
C ILE A 91 1.53 -31.02 -10.57
N PRO A 92 0.80 -31.38 -11.63
CA PRO A 92 1.00 -30.80 -12.96
C PRO A 92 0.66 -29.30 -12.99
N ARG A 93 1.26 -28.57 -13.92
CA ARG A 93 0.84 -27.20 -14.24
C ARG A 93 -0.65 -27.13 -14.59
N ASN A 94 -1.24 -25.97 -14.37
CA ASN A 94 -2.66 -25.67 -14.52
C ASN A 94 -3.57 -26.52 -13.62
N THR A 95 -3.04 -27.12 -12.55
CA THR A 95 -3.87 -27.76 -11.52
C THR A 95 -4.52 -26.68 -10.66
N THR A 96 -5.84 -26.78 -10.48
CA THR A 96 -6.64 -25.86 -9.67
C THR A 96 -6.21 -25.86 -8.21
N LEU A 97 -6.16 -24.66 -7.62
CA LEU A 97 -5.85 -24.42 -6.21
C LEU A 97 -7.13 -24.18 -5.40
N PRO A 98 -7.15 -24.54 -4.10
CA PRO A 98 -6.12 -25.29 -3.38
C PRO A 98 -6.07 -26.77 -3.80
N THR A 99 -4.92 -27.44 -3.63
CA THR A 99 -4.78 -28.86 -3.98
C THR A 99 -3.76 -29.60 -3.11
N SER A 100 -3.97 -30.91 -2.96
CA SER A 100 -3.07 -31.79 -2.21
C SER A 100 -2.86 -33.10 -2.97
N LYS A 101 -1.61 -33.55 -3.07
CA LYS A 101 -1.23 -34.84 -3.66
C LYS A 101 -0.18 -35.51 -2.80
N SER A 102 -0.33 -36.82 -2.61
CA SER A 102 0.66 -37.65 -1.92
C SER A 102 1.14 -38.76 -2.83
N GLU A 103 2.43 -39.05 -2.78
CA GLU A 103 3.04 -40.15 -3.51
C GLU A 103 4.06 -40.86 -2.61
N VAL A 104 4.17 -42.18 -2.76
CA VAL A 104 5.06 -43.01 -1.94
C VAL A 104 6.32 -43.32 -2.71
N PHE A 105 7.45 -42.93 -2.13
CA PHE A 105 8.80 -43.20 -2.62
C PHE A 105 9.50 -44.21 -1.70
N SER A 106 10.66 -44.66 -2.15
CA SER A 106 11.51 -45.57 -1.37
C SER A 106 12.98 -45.17 -1.48
N THR A 107 13.84 -45.80 -0.67
CA THR A 107 15.28 -45.58 -0.72
C THR A 107 15.88 -46.00 -2.06
N ALA A 108 16.98 -45.34 -2.44
CA ALA A 108 17.69 -45.54 -3.69
C ALA A 108 18.86 -46.53 -3.56
N ALA A 109 19.31 -46.81 -2.33
CA ALA A 109 20.41 -47.73 -2.02
C ALA A 109 20.11 -48.60 -0.79
N ASP A 110 20.78 -49.76 -0.72
CA ASP A 110 20.69 -50.68 0.42
C ASP A 110 21.29 -50.06 1.68
N GLY A 111 20.60 -50.23 2.81
CA GLY A 111 21.06 -49.72 4.11
C GLY A 111 21.00 -48.19 4.24
N GLN A 112 20.35 -47.49 3.31
CA GLN A 112 20.21 -46.03 3.33
C GLN A 112 19.38 -45.58 4.55
N THR A 113 19.99 -44.81 5.44
CA THR A 113 19.37 -44.34 6.70
C THR A 113 18.77 -42.94 6.63
N SER A 114 18.93 -42.25 5.50
CA SER A 114 18.43 -40.89 5.28
C SER A 114 18.06 -40.67 3.82
N VAL A 115 17.02 -39.88 3.55
CA VAL A 115 16.60 -39.52 2.18
C VAL A 115 16.55 -38.01 2.07
N GLU A 116 17.21 -37.48 1.05
CA GLU A 116 17.12 -36.06 0.69
C GLU A 116 15.97 -35.87 -0.31
N ILE A 117 15.12 -34.89 -0.03
CA ILE A 117 13.96 -34.54 -0.84
C ILE A 117 14.20 -33.14 -1.36
N ASN A 118 14.54 -33.04 -2.64
CA ASN A 118 14.71 -31.78 -3.35
C ASN A 118 13.41 -31.47 -4.10
N VAL A 119 12.79 -30.35 -3.77
CA VAL A 119 11.51 -29.88 -4.32
C VAL A 119 11.79 -28.94 -5.49
N LEU A 120 11.13 -29.18 -6.62
CA LEU A 120 11.36 -28.46 -7.86
C LEU A 120 10.08 -27.93 -8.49
N GLN A 121 10.23 -26.86 -9.26
CA GLN A 121 9.21 -26.29 -10.11
C GLN A 121 9.71 -26.19 -11.56
N GLY A 122 8.94 -26.72 -12.50
CA GLY A 122 9.24 -26.62 -13.93
C GLY A 122 8.70 -27.77 -14.77
N GLU A 123 8.96 -27.72 -16.07
CA GLU A 123 8.42 -28.65 -17.06
C GLU A 123 9.45 -29.60 -17.68
N ARG A 124 10.74 -29.38 -17.39
CA ARG A 124 11.87 -30.11 -17.98
C ARG A 124 12.03 -31.47 -17.30
N GLU A 125 12.58 -32.44 -18.02
CA GLU A 125 12.75 -33.80 -17.49
C GLU A 125 13.88 -33.92 -16.46
N PHE A 126 14.97 -33.16 -16.63
CA PHE A 126 16.13 -33.21 -15.75
C PHE A 126 16.07 -32.13 -14.66
N VAL A 127 16.46 -32.49 -13.44
CA VAL A 127 16.46 -31.62 -12.25
C VAL A 127 17.23 -30.33 -12.49
N ARG A 128 18.42 -30.42 -13.10
CA ARG A 128 19.30 -29.27 -13.39
C ARG A 128 18.68 -28.19 -14.29
N ASP A 129 17.65 -28.55 -15.05
CA ASP A 129 16.99 -27.64 -16.00
C ASP A 129 15.72 -27.01 -15.42
N ASN A 130 15.36 -27.35 -14.17
CA ASN A 130 14.20 -26.82 -13.45
C ASN A 130 14.65 -25.94 -12.26
N LYS A 131 13.71 -25.17 -11.71
CA LYS A 131 13.98 -24.35 -10.54
C LYS A 131 13.86 -25.19 -9.28
N SER A 132 14.94 -25.36 -8.53
CA SER A 132 14.86 -25.88 -7.16
C SER A 132 14.23 -24.81 -6.26
N LEU A 133 13.25 -25.24 -5.46
CA LEU A 133 12.54 -24.42 -4.49
C LEU A 133 13.09 -24.59 -3.07
N GLY A 134 13.73 -25.73 -2.80
CA GLY A 134 14.33 -26.06 -1.52
C GLY A 134 14.55 -27.56 -1.39
N SER A 135 15.40 -27.97 -0.44
CA SER A 135 15.57 -29.37 -0.08
C SER A 135 15.54 -29.57 1.43
N PHE A 136 15.15 -30.75 1.85
CA PHE A 136 15.19 -31.17 3.24
C PHE A 136 15.52 -32.66 3.33
N ARG A 137 16.07 -33.08 4.47
CA ARG A 137 16.51 -34.46 4.67
C ARG A 137 15.65 -35.14 5.74
N LEU A 138 15.08 -36.29 5.39
CA LEU A 138 14.41 -37.17 6.34
C LEU A 138 15.43 -38.17 6.89
N ASP A 139 15.80 -38.00 8.16
CA ASP A 139 16.83 -38.81 8.82
C ASP A 139 16.26 -39.95 9.68
N GLY A 140 17.08 -40.98 9.84
CA GLY A 140 16.85 -42.06 10.79
C GLY A 140 15.84 -43.11 10.32
N ILE A 141 15.88 -43.40 9.03
CA ILE A 141 15.24 -44.57 8.41
C ILE A 141 16.03 -45.83 8.84
N PRO A 142 15.37 -46.91 9.28
CA PRO A 142 16.06 -48.15 9.63
C PRO A 142 16.78 -48.75 8.42
N PRO A 143 18.00 -49.30 8.58
CA PRO A 143 18.70 -49.98 7.49
C PRO A 143 17.86 -51.13 6.93
N ALA A 144 17.49 -51.02 5.66
CA ALA A 144 16.72 -52.03 4.93
C ALA A 144 17.22 -52.12 3.48
N PRO A 145 16.91 -53.22 2.75
CA PRO A 145 17.15 -53.29 1.32
C PRO A 145 16.45 -52.14 0.58
N ARG A 146 17.04 -51.69 -0.52
CA ARG A 146 16.45 -50.69 -1.42
C ARG A 146 15.02 -51.09 -1.80
N GLY A 147 14.10 -50.12 -1.81
CA GLY A 147 12.71 -50.38 -2.21
C GLY A 147 11.79 -50.83 -1.06
N VAL A 148 12.34 -51.13 0.13
CA VAL A 148 11.56 -51.58 1.29
C VAL A 148 11.00 -50.41 2.12
N PRO A 149 11.78 -49.37 2.49
CA PRO A 149 11.24 -48.22 3.22
C PRO A 149 10.16 -47.51 2.39
N GLN A 150 9.04 -47.13 3.02
CA GLN A 150 7.95 -46.43 2.35
C GLN A 150 7.86 -45.00 2.86
N ILE A 151 8.36 -44.06 2.06
CA ILE A 151 8.36 -42.63 2.39
C ILE A 151 7.24 -41.97 1.62
N GLU A 152 6.17 -41.59 2.31
CA GLU A 152 5.08 -40.81 1.72
C GLU A 152 5.46 -39.34 1.71
N VAL A 153 5.50 -38.74 0.52
CA VAL A 153 5.71 -37.32 0.34
C VAL A 153 4.39 -36.69 -0.09
N LYS A 154 3.88 -35.78 0.72
CA LYS A 154 2.67 -35.00 0.50
C LYS A 154 3.05 -33.58 0.07
N PHE A 155 2.53 -33.16 -1.07
CA PHE A 155 2.56 -31.79 -1.57
C PHE A 155 1.19 -31.17 -1.33
N ASP A 156 1.17 -30.04 -0.62
CA ASP A 156 -0.03 -29.28 -0.28
C ASP A 156 0.17 -27.84 -0.75
N ILE A 157 -0.75 -27.32 -1.55
CA ILE A 157 -0.72 -25.93 -2.03
C ILE A 157 -2.02 -25.28 -1.59
N ASP A 158 -1.91 -24.18 -0.86
CA ASP A 158 -3.06 -23.40 -0.40
C ASP A 158 -3.60 -22.46 -1.50
N ALA A 159 -4.64 -21.71 -1.16
CA ALA A 159 -5.25 -20.73 -2.06
C ALA A 159 -4.33 -19.53 -2.37
N ASN A 160 -3.29 -19.30 -1.56
CA ASN A 160 -2.30 -18.23 -1.76
C ASN A 160 -1.09 -18.69 -2.59
N GLY A 161 -1.04 -19.98 -2.96
CA GLY A 161 0.09 -20.57 -3.66
C GLY A 161 1.29 -20.92 -2.75
N ILE A 162 1.10 -20.96 -1.43
CA ILE A 162 2.13 -21.42 -0.48
C ILE A 162 2.21 -22.94 -0.58
N LEU A 163 3.41 -23.45 -0.89
CA LEU A 163 3.67 -24.87 -1.02
C LEU A 163 4.20 -25.42 0.31
N SER A 164 3.53 -26.41 0.86
CA SER A 164 4.02 -27.22 1.98
C SER A 164 4.31 -28.64 1.50
N VAL A 165 5.54 -29.10 1.69
CA VAL A 165 5.94 -30.47 1.37
C VAL A 165 6.32 -31.18 2.65
N ALA A 166 5.61 -32.26 2.96
CA ALA A 166 5.85 -33.10 4.12
C ALA A 166 6.21 -34.52 3.69
N ALA A 167 7.23 -35.09 4.31
CA ALA A 167 7.63 -36.47 4.10
C ALA A 167 7.47 -37.27 5.39
N VAL A 168 6.87 -38.45 5.29
CA VAL A 168 6.64 -39.36 6.42
C VAL A 168 7.11 -40.76 6.04
N ASP A 169 8.03 -41.33 6.81
CA ASP A 169 8.32 -42.75 6.72
C ASP A 169 7.19 -43.55 7.40
N LYS A 170 6.44 -44.32 6.61
CA LYS A 170 5.31 -45.13 7.10
C LYS A 170 5.75 -46.24 8.06
N GLY A 171 7.01 -46.67 8.02
CA GLY A 171 7.54 -47.70 8.91
C GLY A 171 7.80 -47.19 10.32
N THR A 172 8.43 -46.01 10.44
CA THR A 172 8.83 -45.44 11.74
C THR A 172 7.95 -44.31 12.25
N GLY A 173 7.10 -43.73 11.40
CA GLY A 173 6.31 -42.54 11.71
C GLY A 173 7.13 -41.25 11.79
N LYS A 174 8.43 -41.29 11.46
CA LYS A 174 9.27 -40.10 11.40
C LYS A 174 8.79 -39.20 10.27
N LYS A 175 8.71 -37.91 10.57
CA LYS A 175 8.26 -36.88 9.64
C LYS A 175 9.27 -35.75 9.56
N GLN A 176 9.39 -35.17 8.38
CA GLN A 176 10.09 -33.91 8.17
C GLN A 176 9.36 -33.15 7.07
N ASP A 177 9.30 -31.83 7.18
CA ASP A 177 8.62 -30.98 6.23
C ASP A 177 9.42 -29.71 5.92
N ILE A 178 9.01 -29.07 4.82
CA ILE A 178 9.46 -27.75 4.41
C ILE A 178 8.23 -26.95 3.94
N THR A 179 8.14 -25.71 4.37
CA THR A 179 7.18 -24.74 3.83
C THR A 179 7.92 -23.75 2.95
N ILE A 180 7.47 -23.63 1.70
CA ILE A 180 8.02 -22.76 0.69
C ILE A 180 6.97 -21.69 0.40
N THR A 181 7.16 -20.52 0.98
CA THR A 181 6.36 -19.33 0.69
C THR A 181 6.87 -18.70 -0.59
N GLY A 182 6.04 -18.71 -1.65
CA GLY A 182 6.34 -17.96 -2.86
C GLY A 182 6.42 -16.47 -2.54
N ALA A 183 7.56 -15.85 -2.86
CA ALA A 183 7.76 -14.40 -2.98
C ALA A 183 8.15 -13.55 -1.75
N SER A 184 8.59 -14.12 -0.62
CA SER A 184 9.53 -13.37 0.25
C SER A 184 10.93 -13.90 0.07
N THR A 185 11.78 -13.12 -0.61
CA THR A 185 13.24 -13.33 -0.62
C THR A 185 13.88 -13.01 0.73
N LEU A 186 13.09 -12.49 1.67
CA LEU A 186 13.56 -11.96 2.93
C LEU A 186 13.09 -12.87 4.07
N PRO A 187 14.01 -13.35 4.91
CA PRO A 187 13.65 -14.06 6.14
C PRO A 187 12.92 -13.11 7.10
N LYS A 188 12.16 -13.68 8.04
CA LYS A 188 11.20 -12.95 8.89
C LYS A 188 11.86 -11.81 9.70
N ASP A 189 13.08 -12.03 10.16
CA ASP A 189 13.93 -11.07 10.85
C ASP A 189 14.27 -9.84 9.99
N GLU A 190 14.48 -10.04 8.69
CA GLU A 190 14.72 -8.94 7.76
C GLU A 190 13.43 -8.15 7.49
N VAL A 191 12.28 -8.81 7.42
CA VAL A 191 10.97 -8.15 7.31
C VAL A 191 10.69 -7.27 8.53
N GLU A 192 10.88 -7.80 9.75
CA GLU A 192 10.67 -7.05 11.00
C GLU A 192 11.57 -5.80 11.04
N LYS A 193 12.85 -5.95 10.69
CA LYS A 193 13.79 -4.82 10.61
C LYS A 193 13.36 -3.76 9.58
N MET A 194 12.89 -4.17 8.40
CA MET A 194 12.45 -3.24 7.37
C MET A 194 11.18 -2.48 7.79
N VAL A 195 10.28 -3.11 8.56
CA VAL A 195 9.10 -2.44 9.13
C VAL A 195 9.53 -1.37 10.14
N GLU A 196 10.42 -1.70 11.08
CA GLU A 196 10.94 -0.74 12.05
C GLU A 196 11.66 0.44 11.37
N GLU A 197 12.46 0.18 10.33
CA GLU A 197 13.13 1.23 9.55
C GLU A 197 12.11 2.13 8.83
N ALA A 198 11.07 1.55 8.23
CA ALA A 198 10.02 2.31 7.55
C ALA A 198 9.24 3.21 8.53
N GLU A 199 8.89 2.71 9.72
CA GLU A 199 8.23 3.50 10.77
C GLU A 199 9.10 4.66 11.25
N LYS A 200 10.41 4.42 11.43
CA LYS A 200 11.36 5.47 11.80
C LYS A 200 11.45 6.55 10.73
N PHE A 201 11.57 6.18 9.45
CA PHE A 201 11.62 7.16 8.37
C PHE A 201 10.31 7.93 8.22
N ALA A 202 9.15 7.29 8.45
CA ALA A 202 7.87 7.98 8.48
C ALA A 202 7.81 9.06 9.57
N ALA A 203 8.38 8.80 10.75
CA ALA A 203 8.49 9.80 11.82
C ALA A 203 9.43 10.95 11.44
N GLU A 204 10.61 10.66 10.89
CA GLU A 204 11.55 11.68 10.41
C GLU A 204 10.95 12.55 9.29
N ASP A 205 10.20 11.94 8.37
CA ASP A 205 9.55 12.65 7.28
C ASP A 205 8.39 13.52 7.78
N LYS A 206 7.67 13.10 8.83
CA LYS A 206 6.67 13.92 9.51
C LYS A 206 7.32 15.15 10.16
N GLU A 207 8.44 14.99 10.87
CA GLU A 207 9.15 16.13 11.47
C GLU A 207 9.67 17.12 10.41
N LYS A 208 10.22 16.63 9.30
CA LYS A 208 10.63 17.48 8.17
C LYS A 208 9.43 18.21 7.56
N ARG A 209 8.30 17.53 7.41
CA ARG A 209 7.05 18.14 6.92
C ARG A 209 6.56 19.23 7.87
N ASP A 210 6.51 18.96 9.17
CA ASP A 210 6.11 19.93 10.19
C ASP A 210 7.04 21.16 10.20
N ALA A 211 8.35 20.96 9.97
CA ALA A 211 9.31 22.05 9.84
C ALA A 211 9.04 22.92 8.61
N ILE A 212 8.75 22.30 7.46
CA ILE A 212 8.41 22.99 6.22
C ILE A 212 7.09 23.76 6.37
N ASP A 213 6.06 23.13 6.95
CA ASP A 213 4.75 23.75 7.15
C ASP A 213 4.83 24.94 8.11
N THR A 214 5.60 24.80 9.20
CA THR A 214 5.89 25.89 10.15
C THR A 214 6.60 27.06 9.45
N LYS A 215 7.58 26.77 8.60
CA LYS A 215 8.30 27.79 7.84
C LYS A 215 7.39 28.53 6.86
N ASN A 216 6.57 27.80 6.11
CA ASN A 216 5.60 28.37 5.18
C ASN A 216 4.57 29.26 5.90
N GLN A 217 4.11 28.83 7.07
CA GLN A 217 3.21 29.63 7.92
C GLN A 217 3.90 30.93 8.36
N ALA A 218 5.15 30.86 8.79
CA ALA A 218 5.92 32.04 9.18
C ALA A 218 6.13 33.02 8.01
N GLU A 219 6.52 32.52 6.83
CA GLU A 219 6.66 33.35 5.63
C GLU A 219 5.33 34.02 5.22
N SER A 220 4.20 33.30 5.36
CA SER A 220 2.87 33.87 5.10
C SER A 220 2.52 34.99 6.08
N VAL A 221 2.77 34.78 7.39
CA VAL A 221 2.53 35.80 8.43
C VAL A 221 3.42 37.01 8.21
N ILE A 222 4.72 36.83 7.94
CA ILE A 222 5.64 37.93 7.60
C ILE A 222 5.05 38.77 6.48
N TYR A 223 4.67 38.15 5.36
CA TYR A 223 4.13 38.87 4.21
C TYR A 223 2.83 39.62 4.51
N GLN A 224 1.91 39.00 5.26
CA GLN A 224 0.64 39.63 5.64
C GLN A 224 0.85 40.82 6.59
N THR A 225 1.75 40.68 7.56
CA THR A 225 2.06 41.74 8.52
C THR A 225 2.79 42.90 7.84
N GLU A 226 3.76 42.63 6.94
CA GLU A 226 4.41 43.68 6.13
C GLU A 226 3.40 44.46 5.29
N LYS A 227 2.45 43.74 4.66
CA LYS A 227 1.39 44.35 3.86
C LYS A 227 0.48 45.23 4.72
N GLN A 228 0.01 44.73 5.86
CA GLN A 228 -0.85 45.49 6.78
C GLN A 228 -0.15 46.74 7.32
N LEU A 229 1.12 46.65 7.73
CA LEU A 229 1.91 47.80 8.17
C LEU A 229 2.03 48.86 7.07
N LYS A 230 2.19 48.45 5.81
CA LYS A 230 2.25 49.35 4.66
C LYS A 230 0.89 50.01 4.35
N GLU A 231 -0.21 49.28 4.46
CA GLU A 231 -1.57 49.80 4.21
C GLU A 231 -2.06 50.74 5.34
N LEU A 232 -1.72 50.43 6.59
CA LEU A 232 -2.11 51.22 7.75
C LEU A 232 -1.25 52.49 7.91
N GLY A 233 0.00 52.48 7.42
CA GLY A 233 0.83 53.68 7.27
C GLY A 233 0.95 54.51 8.55
N ASP A 234 0.40 55.73 8.52
CA ASP A 234 0.44 56.71 9.62
C ASP A 234 -0.66 56.49 10.68
N LYS A 235 -1.59 55.55 10.46
CA LYS A 235 -2.67 55.23 11.41
C LYS A 235 -2.21 54.34 12.56
N VAL A 236 -0.98 53.82 12.50
CA VAL A 236 -0.41 52.98 13.54
C VAL A 236 0.37 53.85 14.53
N PRO A 237 0.12 53.74 15.85
CA PRO A 237 0.96 54.37 16.87
C PRO A 237 2.44 53.98 16.70
N GLY A 238 3.35 54.97 16.73
CA GLY A 238 4.77 54.73 16.42
C GLY A 238 5.46 53.72 17.35
N ASP A 239 5.04 53.67 18.61
CA ASP A 239 5.51 52.73 19.63
C ASP A 239 5.06 51.29 19.37
N VAL A 240 3.85 51.08 18.83
CA VAL A 240 3.34 49.76 18.44
C VAL A 240 3.96 49.32 17.11
N LYS A 241 4.15 50.26 16.17
CA LYS A 241 4.79 50.00 14.88
C LYS A 241 6.22 49.49 15.04
N GLU A 242 7.02 50.15 15.90
CA GLU A 242 8.41 49.78 16.13
C GLU A 242 8.55 48.39 16.79
N LYS A 243 7.61 48.02 17.68
CA LYS A 243 7.55 46.67 18.27
C LYS A 243 7.22 45.59 17.25
N VAL A 244 6.22 45.81 16.39
CA VAL A 244 5.83 44.85 15.36
C VAL A 244 6.93 44.70 14.31
N GLU A 245 7.57 45.79 13.86
CA GLU A 245 8.70 45.74 12.92
C GLU A 245 9.91 44.99 13.52
N GLY A 246 10.18 45.18 14.81
CA GLY A 246 11.21 44.43 15.53
C GLY A 246 10.94 42.92 15.55
N LYS A 247 9.71 42.51 15.91
CA LYS A 247 9.31 41.10 15.92
C LYS A 247 9.21 40.47 14.54
N LEU A 248 8.86 41.26 13.52
CA LEU A 248 8.82 40.81 12.14
C LEU A 248 10.23 40.47 11.64
N LYS A 249 11.22 41.28 11.99
CA LYS A 249 12.63 41.02 11.67
C LYS A 249 13.16 39.79 12.41
N GLU A 250 12.81 39.62 13.69
CA GLU A 250 13.17 38.41 14.45
C GLU A 250 12.60 37.14 13.80
N LEU A 251 11.35 37.17 13.32
CA LEU A 251 10.75 36.04 12.60
C LEU A 251 11.42 35.78 11.25
N GLN A 252 11.78 36.83 10.50
CA GLN A 252 12.54 36.69 9.25
C GLN A 252 13.91 36.03 9.46
N ASP A 253 14.64 36.44 10.50
CA ASP A 253 15.94 35.86 10.85
C ASP A 253 15.79 34.40 11.32
N ALA A 254 14.73 34.08 12.08
CA ALA A 254 14.41 32.72 12.50
C ALA A 254 14.06 31.81 11.32
N VAL A 255 13.34 32.30 10.32
CA VAL A 255 13.01 31.56 9.08
C VAL A 255 14.25 31.31 8.22
N ALA A 256 15.23 32.23 8.23
CA ALA A 256 16.43 32.14 7.42
C ALA A 256 17.48 31.14 7.95
N GLY A 257 17.52 30.88 9.25
CA GLY A 257 18.54 29.99 9.83
C GLY A 257 18.23 29.35 11.19
N GLY A 258 17.00 29.52 11.70
CA GLY A 258 16.57 28.95 12.97
C GLY A 258 16.05 27.50 12.86
N SER A 259 15.84 26.89 14.02
CA SER A 259 15.13 25.61 14.17
C SER A 259 13.61 25.78 14.10
N THR A 260 12.87 24.68 13.86
CA THR A 260 11.40 24.68 13.87
C THR A 260 10.82 25.28 15.15
N GLU A 261 11.44 25.02 16.30
CA GLU A 261 11.01 25.53 17.60
C GLU A 261 11.20 27.05 17.69
N THR A 262 12.35 27.56 17.26
CA THR A 262 12.61 29.02 17.22
C THR A 262 11.69 29.76 16.25
N ILE A 263 11.30 29.12 15.14
CA ILE A 263 10.32 29.70 14.21
C ILE A 263 8.93 29.74 14.87
N LYS A 264 8.51 28.68 15.57
CA LYS A 264 7.23 28.65 16.31
C LYS A 264 7.15 29.72 17.39
N ASP A 265 8.22 29.89 18.16
CA ASP A 265 8.27 30.89 19.23
C ASP A 265 8.22 32.32 18.66
N ALA A 266 9.01 32.60 17.63
CA ALA A 266 8.99 33.90 16.96
C ALA A 266 7.64 34.18 16.28
N LEU A 267 6.99 33.15 15.71
CA LEU A 267 5.66 33.24 15.11
C LEU A 267 4.61 33.59 16.18
N ALA A 268 4.65 32.94 17.33
CA ALA A 268 3.74 33.23 18.45
C ALA A 268 3.94 34.66 18.99
N ALA A 269 5.19 35.10 19.14
CA ALA A 269 5.52 36.44 19.60
C ALA A 269 5.03 37.52 18.62
N LEU A 270 5.24 37.33 17.30
CA LEU A 270 4.73 38.27 16.30
C LEU A 270 3.20 38.31 16.30
N ASN A 271 2.53 37.16 16.36
CA ASN A 271 1.06 37.11 16.41
C ASN A 271 0.47 37.85 17.61
N GLN A 272 1.12 37.78 18.79
CA GLN A 272 0.69 38.55 19.96
C GLN A 272 0.77 40.06 19.75
N GLU A 273 1.85 40.56 19.14
CA GLU A 273 2.00 41.99 18.85
C GLU A 273 1.05 42.45 17.74
N VAL A 274 0.82 41.62 16.71
CA VAL A 274 -0.18 41.89 15.65
C VAL A 274 -1.60 41.94 16.22
N MET A 275 -1.93 41.11 17.21
CA MET A 275 -3.22 41.21 17.93
C MET A 275 -3.33 42.52 18.73
N GLN A 276 -2.26 42.95 19.42
CA GLN A 276 -2.25 44.23 20.14
C GLN A 276 -2.37 45.43 19.20
N LEU A 277 -1.72 45.36 18.03
CA LEU A 277 -1.89 46.32 16.94
C LEU A 277 -3.37 46.42 16.52
N GLY A 278 -4.01 45.29 16.24
CA GLY A 278 -5.44 45.23 15.89
C GLY A 278 -6.35 45.84 16.97
N GLN A 279 -6.08 45.57 18.25
CA GLN A 279 -6.82 46.14 19.37
C GLN A 279 -6.62 47.66 19.51
N SER A 280 -5.40 48.15 19.31
CA SER A 280 -5.09 49.59 19.35
C SER A 280 -5.79 50.37 18.23
N LEU A 281 -5.86 49.81 17.03
CA LEU A 281 -6.57 50.38 15.88
C LEU A 281 -8.09 50.41 16.11
N TYR A 282 -8.66 49.36 16.71
CA TYR A 282 -10.09 49.32 17.05
C TYR A 282 -10.46 50.30 18.17
N GLN A 283 -9.62 50.45 19.19
CA GLN A 283 -9.84 51.45 20.26
C GLN A 283 -9.71 52.88 19.74
N GLN A 284 -8.78 53.14 18.81
CA GLN A 284 -8.62 54.45 18.18
C GLN A 284 -9.78 54.81 17.25
N GLN A 285 -10.48 53.81 16.70
CA GLN A 285 -11.71 53.99 15.92
C GLN A 285 -12.99 54.04 16.81
N GLY A 286 -12.90 53.61 18.07
CA GLY A 286 -13.96 53.65 19.08
C GLY A 286 -14.06 54.96 19.88
N SER A 287 -13.15 55.90 19.68
CA SER A 287 -13.14 57.21 20.35
C SER A 287 -13.29 58.37 19.36
N GLY A 288 -14.55 58.61 18.95
CA GLY A 288 -15.05 59.80 18.23
C GLY A 288 -16.56 59.95 18.48
N PRO A 289 -17.11 61.18 18.56
CA PRO A 289 -17.98 61.63 19.65
C PRO A 289 -19.45 61.20 19.59
N THR A 290 -20.05 61.06 20.76
CA THR A 290 -21.49 61.21 21.01
C THR A 290 -21.91 62.68 20.83
N PRO A 291 -23.00 62.97 20.10
CA PRO A 291 -23.89 64.09 20.45
C PRO A 291 -25.25 63.57 20.90
N GLY A 292 -25.69 64.03 22.08
CA GLY A 292 -26.96 63.67 22.68
C GLY A 292 -28.17 64.45 22.17
N ALA A 293 -29.32 63.78 22.34
CA ALA A 293 -30.66 64.26 22.69
C ALA A 293 -31.42 65.27 21.81
N GLY A 294 -32.56 64.80 21.29
CA GLY A 294 -33.72 65.59 20.87
C GLY A 294 -34.90 64.68 20.48
N ALA A 295 -35.92 64.58 21.35
CA ALA A 295 -37.24 64.02 21.09
C ALA A 295 -37.92 64.79 19.93
N ASP A 296 -38.88 64.29 19.14
CA ASP A 296 -40.14 63.60 19.48
C ASP A 296 -40.82 63.13 18.16
N GLY A 297 -41.80 62.22 18.22
CA GLY A 297 -42.87 62.13 17.21
C GLY A 297 -42.85 61.06 16.10
N THR A 298 -43.26 59.84 16.45
CA THR A 298 -44.26 58.97 15.75
C THR A 298 -44.38 58.94 14.21
N ALA A 299 -44.25 57.75 13.60
CA ALA A 299 -45.37 56.92 13.08
C ALA A 299 -44.91 55.95 11.97
N ASP A 300 -44.90 54.66 12.34
CA ASP A 300 -45.43 53.49 11.62
C ASP A 300 -45.47 53.45 10.07
N SER A 301 -44.78 52.48 9.45
CA SER A 301 -45.44 51.42 8.64
C SER A 301 -44.46 50.50 7.88
N ALA A 302 -44.67 49.20 8.09
CA ALA A 302 -44.53 48.05 7.17
C ALA A 302 -43.16 47.71 6.51
N GLY A 303 -42.66 46.50 6.81
CA GLY A 303 -41.45 45.87 6.22
C GLY A 303 -41.66 45.28 4.81
N PRO A 304 -40.95 44.20 4.38
CA PRO A 304 -39.85 43.45 5.03
C PRO A 304 -38.58 43.33 4.15
N SER A 305 -37.39 43.10 4.73
CA SER A 305 -36.29 42.37 4.05
C SER A 305 -35.19 41.92 5.01
N GLU A 306 -34.77 40.67 4.77
CA GLU A 306 -33.45 40.06 4.94
C GLU A 306 -32.76 40.14 6.32
N LYS A 307 -32.70 38.98 6.99
CA LYS A 307 -31.67 38.65 7.96
C LYS A 307 -30.72 37.60 7.39
N THR A 308 -29.50 38.06 7.18
CA THR A 308 -28.24 37.34 7.14
C THR A 308 -27.82 36.86 8.54
N GLY A 309 -27.05 35.78 8.55
CA GLY A 309 -26.44 35.09 9.68
C GLY A 309 -26.39 33.60 9.30
N ASP A 310 -25.32 32.84 9.46
CA ASP A 310 -24.07 32.96 10.20
C ASP A 310 -23.25 31.71 9.79
N GLY A 311 -21.95 31.70 10.08
CA GLY A 311 -21.18 30.45 10.29
C GLY A 311 -20.82 29.62 9.05
N GLY A 312 -19.64 29.89 8.48
CA GLY A 312 -18.90 28.89 7.69
C GLY A 312 -18.41 27.80 8.64
N ASP A 313 -19.09 26.65 8.56
CA ASP A 313 -18.90 25.48 9.40
C ASP A 313 -17.57 24.78 9.10
N VAL A 314 -16.91 24.38 10.19
CA VAL A 314 -15.61 23.72 10.24
C VAL A 314 -15.88 22.23 10.12
N ILE A 315 -15.37 21.58 9.09
CA ILE A 315 -15.53 20.12 8.94
C ILE A 315 -14.44 19.46 9.79
N ASP A 316 -14.77 19.22 11.06
CA ASP A 316 -14.11 18.23 11.90
C ASP A 316 -14.63 16.84 11.49
N ALA A 317 -13.73 16.01 10.97
CA ALA A 317 -14.02 14.61 10.68
C ALA A 317 -13.85 13.80 11.97
N ASP A 318 -14.93 13.67 12.74
CA ASP A 318 -15.03 12.72 13.83
C ASP A 318 -15.02 11.28 13.30
N PHE A 319 -14.12 10.50 13.86
CA PHE A 319 -14.05 9.04 13.76
C PHE A 319 -15.15 8.45 14.65
N THR A 320 -16.06 7.66 14.09
CA THR A 320 -16.94 6.80 14.88
C THR A 320 -16.68 5.34 14.54
N ASP A 321 -16.09 4.62 15.49
CA ASP A 321 -16.19 3.17 15.57
C ASP A 321 -17.66 2.79 15.69
N SER A 322 -18.09 1.80 14.89
CA SER A 322 -19.39 1.18 15.01
C SER A 322 -19.31 -0.27 14.54
N ASN A 323 -19.15 -1.16 15.52
CA ASN A 323 -19.47 -2.60 15.58
C ASN A 323 -19.10 -3.51 14.40
#